data_AF-A0A957XBU5-F1
#
_entry.id   AF-A0A957XBU5-F1
#
_cell.length_a   1.000
_cell.length_b   1.000
_cell.length_c   1.000
_cell.angle_alpha   90.00
_cell.angle_beta   90.00
_cell.angle_gamma   90.00
#
_symmetry.space_group_name_H-M   'P 1'
#
loop_
_entity.id
_entity.type
_entity.pdbx_description
1 polymer ?
#
loop_
_entity_poly.entity_id
_entity_poly.type
_entity_poly.pdbx_seq_one_letter_code
_entity_poly.pdbx_strand_id
1 'polypeptide(L)'
;MSIISFQIGLPLDTEQFLRRECPLCFRQFKIETDETDRQSLIERELQAYLLHEGLEIRDEETDMTEANEKELWCPYCGQIASQDKWWTQEQIAYIHVFAHNIMAQIINEQLIRPMKRKFSGRSRGLISLKFEGKEMEYEEPWISPEPDDMTIHLLPCCETRIKLEDDWSQTIHCFQCGFSYTS
;
A
#
# COMPACT_ATOMS: atom_id res chain seq x y z
N MET A 1 6.50 -7.43 23.12
CA MET A 1 6.01 -8.59 22.35
C MET A 1 6.11 -8.22 20.89
N SER A 2 6.74 -9.06 20.06
CA SER A 2 7.05 -8.70 18.68
C SER A 2 5.86 -9.02 17.78
N ILE A 3 5.21 -7.98 17.26
CA ILE A 3 4.39 -8.09 16.04
C ILE A 3 5.31 -8.66 14.95
N ILE A 4 4.84 -9.57 14.10
CA ILE A 4 5.63 -10.03 12.96
C ILE A 4 5.96 -8.79 12.14
N SER A 5 7.24 -8.47 12.05
CA SER A 5 7.72 -7.39 11.19
C SER A 5 7.69 -7.90 9.76
N PHE A 6 6.72 -7.47 8.97
CA PHE A 6 6.71 -7.73 7.54
C PHE A 6 7.61 -6.70 6.86
N GLN A 7 8.61 -7.17 6.10
CA GLN A 7 9.31 -6.31 5.14
C GLN A 7 8.48 -6.30 3.86
N ILE A 8 7.79 -5.21 3.61
CA ILE A 8 6.94 -5.05 2.43
C ILE A 8 7.74 -4.27 1.40
N GLY A 9 8.02 -4.90 0.26
CA GLY A 9 8.69 -4.25 -0.86
C GLY A 9 7.77 -4.20 -2.08
N LEU A 10 7.84 -3.11 -2.85
CA LEU A 10 7.21 -2.99 -4.16
C LEU A 10 8.24 -3.30 -5.25
N PRO A 11 7.88 -4.07 -6.29
CA PRO A 11 8.78 -4.36 -7.38
C PRO A 11 9.06 -3.08 -8.18
N LEU A 12 10.32 -2.95 -8.59
CA LEU A 12 10.79 -1.89 -9.50
C LEU A 12 11.26 -2.55 -10.79
N ASP A 13 11.19 -1.80 -11.88
CA ASP A 13 11.75 -2.26 -13.15
C ASP A 13 13.29 -2.25 -13.13
N THR A 14 13.91 -2.69 -14.24
CA THR A 14 15.37 -2.78 -14.31
C THR A 14 16.08 -1.43 -14.22
N GLU A 15 15.35 -0.34 -14.48
CA GLU A 15 15.83 1.04 -14.40
C GLU A 15 15.38 1.77 -13.12
N GLN A 16 14.85 1.02 -12.14
CA GLN A 16 14.43 1.50 -10.82
C GLN A 16 13.19 2.41 -10.81
N PHE A 17 12.28 2.25 -11.78
CA PHE A 17 10.99 2.94 -11.78
C PHE A 17 9.90 2.10 -11.10
N LEU A 18 9.04 2.77 -10.34
CA LEU A 18 7.86 2.21 -9.70
C LEU A 18 6.61 2.49 -10.54
N ARG A 19 5.84 1.45 -10.85
CA ARG A 19 4.55 1.58 -11.54
C ARG A 19 3.48 2.22 -10.66
N ARG A 20 2.71 3.11 -11.27
CA ARG A 20 1.61 3.88 -10.70
C ARG A 20 0.43 3.88 -11.67
N GLU A 21 -0.78 4.05 -11.15
CA GLU A 21 -2.00 4.10 -11.94
C GLU A 21 -2.78 5.37 -11.62
N CYS A 22 -3.35 6.02 -12.64
CA CYS A 22 -4.19 7.18 -12.42
C CYS A 22 -5.58 6.77 -11.90
N PRO A 23 -6.06 7.35 -10.78
CA PRO A 23 -7.38 7.01 -10.23
C PRO A 23 -8.56 7.50 -11.10
N LEU A 24 -8.31 8.35 -12.10
CA LEU A 24 -9.35 8.84 -13.01
C LEU A 24 -9.35 8.13 -14.37
N CYS A 25 -8.20 8.09 -15.05
CA CYS A 25 -8.12 7.56 -16.41
C CYS A 25 -7.59 6.12 -16.49
N PHE A 26 -7.21 5.53 -15.35
CA PHE A 26 -6.71 4.15 -15.21
C PHE A 26 -5.46 3.82 -16.04
N ARG A 27 -4.84 4.82 -16.67
CA ARG A 27 -3.55 4.63 -17.36
C ARG A 27 -2.44 4.48 -16.35
N GLN A 28 -1.51 3.61 -16.71
CA GLN A 28 -0.34 3.32 -15.90
C GLN A 28 0.89 4.05 -16.45
N PHE A 29 1.74 4.48 -15.54
CA PHE A 29 3.02 5.12 -15.82
C PHE A 29 3.99 4.70 -14.72
N LYS A 30 5.29 4.96 -14.91
CA LYS A 30 6.26 4.69 -13.84
C LYS A 30 7.07 5.91 -13.51
N ILE A 31 7.35 6.06 -12.22
CA ILE A 31 8.08 7.20 -11.66
C ILE A 31 9.29 6.71 -10.88
N GLU A 32 10.32 7.55 -10.84
CA GLU A 32 11.43 7.38 -9.91
C GLU A 32 10.93 7.62 -8.48
N THR A 33 11.37 6.79 -7.55
CA THR A 33 11.09 6.93 -6.12
C THR A 33 12.32 6.54 -5.33
N ASP A 34 12.50 7.13 -4.15
CA ASP A 34 13.45 6.62 -3.17
C ASP A 34 12.78 5.62 -2.21
N GLU A 35 13.61 4.96 -1.40
CA GLU A 35 13.12 3.96 -0.45
C GLU A 35 12.23 4.55 0.65
N THR A 36 12.50 5.80 1.05
CA THR A 36 11.72 6.49 2.09
C THR A 36 10.31 6.81 1.59
N ASP A 37 10.22 7.32 0.36
CA ASP A 37 8.95 7.59 -0.31
C ASP A 37 8.12 6.30 -0.44
N ARG A 38 8.75 5.19 -0.88
CA ARG A 38 8.07 3.89 -1.01
C ARG A 38 7.56 3.38 0.32
N GLN A 39 8.39 3.40 1.35
CA GLN A 39 8.03 2.92 2.67
C GLN A 39 6.89 3.74 3.27
N SER A 40 6.92 5.07 3.13
CA SER A 40 5.83 5.94 3.59
C SER A 40 4.52 5.66 2.86
N LEU A 41 4.57 5.37 1.57
CA LEU A 41 3.39 5.02 0.78
C LEU A 41 2.76 3.71 1.25
N ILE A 42 3.59 2.68 1.45
CA ILE A 42 3.14 1.38 1.98
C ILE A 42 2.51 1.54 3.36
N GLU A 43 3.15 2.29 4.26
CA GLU A 43 2.65 2.54 5.62
C GLU A 43 1.29 3.23 5.62
N ARG A 44 1.12 4.25 4.78
CA ARG A 44 -0.17 4.95 4.63
C ARG A 44 -1.28 4.03 4.14
N GLU A 45 -0.99 3.19 3.13
CA GLU A 45 -1.99 2.24 2.61
C GLU A 45 -2.34 1.15 3.64
N LEU A 46 -1.34 0.59 4.33
CA LEU A 46 -1.56 -0.34 5.44
C LEU A 46 -2.44 0.28 6.54
N GLN A 47 -2.11 1.50 6.95
CA GLN A 47 -2.85 2.21 7.99
C GLN A 47 -4.28 2.50 7.54
N ALA A 48 -4.47 2.94 6.30
CA ALA A 48 -5.79 3.19 5.72
C ALA A 48 -6.67 1.92 5.74
N TYR A 49 -6.10 0.76 5.38
CA TYR A 49 -6.80 -0.52 5.43
C TYR A 49 -7.17 -0.92 6.86
N LEU A 50 -6.23 -0.85 7.81
CA LEU A 50 -6.48 -1.24 9.20
C LEU A 50 -7.51 -0.33 9.89
N LEU A 51 -7.48 0.98 9.59
CA LEU A 51 -8.49 1.94 10.02
C LEU A 51 -9.88 1.60 9.47
N HIS A 52 -9.97 1.23 8.18
CA HIS A 52 -11.23 0.81 7.57
C HIS A 52 -11.84 -0.41 8.27
N GLU A 53 -11.01 -1.37 8.68
CA GLU A 53 -11.42 -2.56 9.45
C GLU A 53 -11.70 -2.27 10.94
N GLY A 54 -11.67 -1.00 11.37
CA GLY A 54 -12.00 -0.58 12.73
C GLY A 54 -10.90 -0.81 13.75
N LEU A 55 -9.66 -1.05 13.31
CA LEU A 55 -8.49 -1.11 14.18
C LEU A 55 -7.81 0.26 14.23
N GLU A 56 -8.09 1.01 15.29
CA GLU A 56 -7.33 2.22 15.61
C GLU A 56 -5.95 1.83 16.18
N ILE A 57 -4.87 2.08 15.43
CA ILE A 57 -3.53 2.07 15.99
C ILE A 57 -3.39 3.36 16.80
N ARG A 58 -3.37 3.23 18.14
CA ARG A 58 -3.06 4.35 19.03
C ARG A 58 -1.56 4.56 19.04
N ASP A 59 -1.09 5.57 18.31
CA ASP A 59 0.23 6.12 18.54
C ASP A 59 0.15 7.07 19.74
N GLU A 60 0.84 6.74 20.85
CA GLU A 60 0.92 7.62 22.01
C GLU A 60 1.74 8.90 21.76
N GLU A 61 2.40 9.02 20.59
CA GLU A 61 3.08 10.24 20.14
C GLU A 61 3.01 10.38 18.61
N THR A 62 1.92 10.92 18.08
CA THR A 62 1.96 11.63 16.78
C THR A 62 1.29 12.97 16.96
N ASP A 63 2.13 13.99 17.13
CA ASP A 63 1.77 15.36 16.77
C ASP A 63 1.19 15.29 15.35
N MET A 64 -0.10 15.58 15.21
CA MET A 64 -0.76 15.74 13.91
C MET A 64 -0.22 17.02 13.28
N THR A 65 1.07 17.03 12.95
CA THR A 65 1.57 17.94 11.95
C THR A 65 0.92 17.50 10.65
N GLU A 66 0.12 18.39 10.05
CA GLU A 66 -0.40 18.29 8.70
C GLU A 66 0.77 17.96 7.77
N ALA A 67 1.06 16.67 7.59
CA ALA A 67 2.14 16.21 6.74
C ALA A 67 1.70 16.48 5.31
N ASN A 68 2.07 17.68 4.83
CA ASN A 68 1.80 18.24 3.51
C ASN A 68 1.56 17.12 2.47
N GLU A 69 0.29 16.85 2.18
CA GLU A 69 -0.11 15.80 1.25
C GLU A 69 0.38 16.21 -0.14
N LYS A 70 1.47 15.58 -0.58
CA LYS A 70 2.05 15.86 -1.89
C LYS A 70 1.04 15.50 -2.97
N GLU A 71 0.58 16.50 -3.70
CA GLU A 71 -0.23 16.30 -4.90
C GLU A 71 0.68 15.91 -6.08
N LEU A 72 0.21 14.98 -6.89
CA LEU A 72 0.81 14.61 -8.17
C LEU A 72 -0.16 14.83 -9.31
N TRP A 73 0.37 14.89 -10.52
CA TRP A 73 -0.39 15.04 -11.75
C TRP A 73 -0.30 13.77 -12.59
N CYS A 74 -1.41 13.40 -13.23
CA CYS A 74 -1.42 12.30 -14.19
C CYS A 74 -0.69 12.75 -15.46
N PRO A 75 0.33 12.01 -15.93
CA PRO A 75 1.06 12.40 -17.12
C PRO A 75 0.24 12.32 -18.40
N TYR A 76 -0.86 11.58 -18.40
CA TYR A 76 -1.72 11.42 -19.57
C TYR A 76 -2.87 12.42 -19.61
N CYS A 77 -3.65 12.53 -18.52
CA CYS A 77 -4.89 13.31 -18.51
C CYS A 77 -4.83 14.61 -17.70
N GLY A 78 -3.71 14.86 -17.00
CA GLY A 78 -3.54 16.06 -16.16
C GLY A 78 -4.31 16.04 -14.84
N GLN A 79 -4.98 14.94 -14.49
CA GLN A 79 -5.69 14.79 -13.20
C GLN A 79 -4.75 15.01 -12.02
N ILE A 80 -5.24 15.70 -10.98
CA ILE A 80 -4.53 15.92 -9.72
C ILE A 80 -5.07 14.97 -8.65
N ALA A 81 -4.18 14.35 -7.89
CA ALA A 81 -4.55 13.56 -6.71
C ALA A 81 -3.37 13.46 -5.73
N SER A 82 -3.66 13.22 -4.46
CA SER A 82 -2.64 12.97 -3.44
C SER A 82 -1.79 11.73 -3.79
N GLN A 83 -0.51 11.73 -3.41
CA GLN A 83 0.48 10.71 -3.78
C GLN A 83 0.06 9.27 -3.41
N ASP A 84 -0.75 9.10 -2.39
CA ASP A 84 -1.29 7.82 -1.91
C ASP A 84 -2.48 7.28 -2.75
N LYS A 85 -2.92 7.99 -3.79
CA LYS A 85 -4.02 7.54 -4.67
C LYS A 85 -3.57 6.87 -5.96
N TRP A 86 -2.26 6.78 -6.19
CA TRP A 86 -1.70 6.35 -7.47
C TRP A 86 -1.32 4.86 -7.48
N TRP A 87 -2.11 4.01 -6.83
CA TRP A 87 -1.85 2.58 -6.75
C TRP A 87 -2.45 1.81 -7.93
N THR A 88 -1.72 0.82 -8.43
CA THR A 88 -2.35 -0.22 -9.25
C THR A 88 -3.21 -1.14 -8.38
N GLN A 89 -4.22 -1.79 -8.96
CA GLN A 89 -5.05 -2.75 -8.24
C GLN A 89 -4.23 -3.93 -7.65
N GLU A 90 -3.17 -4.36 -8.34
CA GLU A 90 -2.28 -5.43 -7.88
C GLU A 90 -1.48 -5.01 -6.64
N GLN A 91 -0.96 -3.77 -6.62
CA GLN A 91 -0.25 -3.23 -5.45
C GLN A 91 -1.16 -3.13 -4.23
N ILE A 92 -2.40 -2.66 -4.40
CA ILE A 92 -3.41 -2.61 -3.33
C ILE A 92 -3.64 -4.01 -2.77
N ALA A 93 -3.94 -4.99 -3.64
CA ALA A 93 -4.20 -6.36 -3.23
C ALA A 93 -3.01 -6.97 -2.48
N TYR A 94 -1.79 -6.74 -2.97
CA TYR A 94 -0.57 -7.18 -2.32
C TYR A 94 -0.40 -6.60 -0.91
N ILE A 95 -0.60 -5.29 -0.73
CA ILE A 95 -0.50 -4.62 0.57
C ILE A 95 -1.58 -5.13 1.54
N HIS A 96 -2.80 -5.37 1.04
CA HIS A 96 -3.91 -5.86 1.86
C HIS A 96 -3.68 -7.27 2.40
N VAL A 97 -2.94 -8.14 1.70
CA VAL A 97 -2.52 -9.46 2.23
C VAL A 97 -1.65 -9.30 3.49
N PHE A 98 -0.76 -8.30 3.53
CA PHE A 98 0.00 -8.03 4.76
C PHE A 98 -0.89 -7.52 5.88
N ALA A 99 -1.81 -6.61 5.58
CA ALA A 99 -2.75 -6.12 6.57
C ALA A 99 -3.60 -7.26 7.16
N HIS A 100 -4.10 -8.16 6.31
CA HIS A 100 -4.79 -9.38 6.74
C HIS A 100 -3.92 -10.25 7.66
N ASN A 101 -2.67 -10.51 7.29
CA ASN A 101 -1.76 -11.31 8.11
C ASN A 101 -1.42 -10.67 9.46
N ILE A 102 -1.31 -9.33 9.50
CA ILE A 102 -1.14 -8.56 10.74
C ILE A 102 -2.38 -8.73 11.62
N MET A 103 -3.58 -8.57 11.07
CA MET A 103 -4.84 -8.78 11.80
C MET A 103 -4.99 -10.21 12.30
N ALA A 104 -4.70 -11.21 11.45
CA ALA A 104 -4.74 -12.62 11.80
C ALA A 104 -3.81 -12.90 13.00
N GLN A 105 -2.61 -12.34 13.01
CA GLN A 105 -1.70 -12.45 14.15
C GLN A 105 -2.29 -11.81 15.41
N ILE A 106 -2.80 -10.57 15.32
CA ILE A 106 -3.38 -9.86 16.47
C ILE A 106 -4.55 -10.67 17.05
N ILE A 107 -5.48 -11.12 16.22
CA ILE A 107 -6.66 -11.88 16.65
C ILE A 107 -6.24 -13.24 17.22
N ASN A 108 -5.34 -13.96 16.56
CA ASN A 108 -4.88 -15.27 17.04
C ASN A 108 -4.20 -15.16 18.41
N GLU A 109 -3.31 -14.18 18.60
CA GLU A 109 -2.53 -14.02 19.84
C GLU A 109 -3.31 -13.34 20.97
N GLN A 110 -4.11 -12.31 20.68
CA GLN A 110 -4.77 -11.50 21.71
C GLN A 110 -6.16 -12.02 22.07
N LEU A 111 -6.83 -12.73 21.15
CA LEU A 111 -8.19 -13.22 21.37
C LEU A 111 -8.27 -14.75 21.39
N ILE A 112 -7.94 -15.42 20.28
CA ILE A 112 -8.26 -16.84 20.09
C ILE A 112 -7.46 -17.74 21.03
N ARG A 113 -6.13 -17.62 21.06
CA ARG A 113 -5.26 -18.46 21.91
C ARG A 113 -5.54 -18.23 23.41
N PRO A 114 -5.68 -17.00 23.92
CA PRO A 114 -6.04 -16.76 25.32
C PRO A 114 -7.42 -17.34 25.69
N MET A 115 -8.43 -17.18 24.82
CA MET A 115 -9.77 -17.72 25.07
C MET A 115 -9.77 -19.25 25.08
N LYS A 116 -9.13 -19.92 24.11
CA LYS A 116 -8.98 -21.38 24.10
C LYS A 116 -8.36 -21.88 25.41
N ARG A 117 -7.27 -21.25 25.88
CA ARG A 117 -6.60 -21.62 27.15
C ARG A 117 -7.50 -21.43 28.39
N LYS A 118 -8.29 -20.35 28.44
CA LYS A 118 -9.20 -20.06 29.56
C LYS A 118 -10.38 -21.04 29.63
N PHE A 119 -10.94 -21.41 28.48
CA PHE A 119 -12.14 -22.26 28.39
C PHE A 119 -11.83 -23.76 28.22
N SER A 120 -10.56 -24.17 28.04
CA SER A 120 -10.15 -25.58 27.98
C SER A 120 -9.94 -26.25 29.36
N GLY A 121 -10.06 -25.50 30.46
CA GLY A 121 -9.89 -26.03 31.83
C GLY A 121 -11.11 -26.80 32.35
N ARG A 122 -10.88 -27.82 33.19
CA ARG A 122 -11.94 -28.63 33.82
C ARG A 122 -12.73 -27.76 34.82
N SER A 123 -13.94 -27.33 34.46
CA SER A 123 -14.80 -26.57 35.38
C SER A 123 -15.26 -27.46 36.54
N ARG A 124 -15.10 -26.98 37.78
CA ARG A 124 -15.62 -27.64 39.01
C ARG A 124 -17.03 -27.20 39.40
N GLY A 125 -17.69 -26.38 38.56
CA GLY A 125 -19.01 -25.80 38.82
C GLY A 125 -20.12 -26.36 37.93
N LEU A 126 -21.37 -26.03 38.26
CA LEU A 126 -22.61 -26.54 37.64
C LEU A 126 -22.87 -26.04 36.20
N ILE A 127 -22.05 -25.15 35.64
CA ILE A 127 -22.22 -24.55 34.32
C ILE A 127 -20.94 -24.76 33.50
N SER A 128 -21.06 -25.36 32.32
CA SER A 128 -19.96 -25.53 31.36
C SER A 128 -20.12 -24.56 30.19
N LEU A 129 -19.14 -23.68 29.98
CA LEU A 129 -19.01 -22.83 28.79
C LEU A 129 -17.86 -23.33 27.94
N LYS A 130 -18.07 -23.45 26.63
CA LYS A 130 -17.05 -23.86 25.65
C LYS A 130 -16.82 -22.74 24.66
N PHE A 131 -15.56 -22.53 24.25
CA PHE A 131 -15.18 -21.59 23.22
C PHE A 131 -14.80 -22.37 21.94
N GLU A 132 -15.40 -22.03 20.81
CA GLU A 132 -15.24 -22.73 19.52
C GLU A 132 -14.55 -21.89 18.43
N GLY A 133 -13.88 -20.78 18.80
CA GLY A 133 -13.17 -19.95 17.84
C GLY A 133 -11.99 -20.67 17.18
N LYS A 134 -11.91 -20.58 15.84
CA LYS A 134 -10.79 -21.08 15.04
C LYS A 134 -9.75 -19.97 14.85
N GLU A 135 -8.49 -20.36 14.70
CA GLU A 135 -7.44 -19.40 14.35
C GLU A 135 -7.62 -18.98 12.90
N MET A 136 -7.33 -17.71 12.62
CA MET A 136 -7.31 -17.17 11.28
C MET A 136 -6.10 -17.73 10.52
N GLU A 137 -6.30 -17.96 9.23
CA GLU A 137 -5.25 -18.44 8.33
C GLU A 137 -4.43 -17.26 7.80
N TYR A 138 -3.15 -17.53 7.56
CA TYR A 138 -2.24 -16.58 6.91
C TYR A 138 -2.26 -16.81 5.41
N GLU A 139 -2.14 -15.73 4.66
CA GLU A 139 -2.07 -15.74 3.20
C GLU A 139 -0.64 -15.44 2.74
N GLU A 140 -0.18 -16.08 1.67
CA GLU A 140 1.14 -15.83 1.11
C GLU A 140 1.09 -14.59 0.21
N PRO A 141 1.83 -13.50 0.53
CA PRO A 141 1.83 -12.30 -0.29
C PRO A 141 2.56 -12.56 -1.61
N TRP A 142 1.91 -12.20 -2.71
CA TRP A 142 2.47 -12.31 -4.06
C TRP A 142 2.20 -11.04 -4.86
N ILE A 143 3.23 -10.60 -5.59
CA ILE A 143 3.14 -9.53 -6.57
C ILE A 143 4.03 -9.89 -7.76
N SER A 144 3.55 -9.60 -8.97
CA SER A 144 4.30 -9.88 -10.19
C SER A 144 5.59 -9.05 -10.24
N PRO A 145 6.70 -9.60 -10.75
CA PRO A 145 7.88 -8.80 -11.08
C PRO A 145 7.50 -7.67 -12.05
N GLU A 146 8.07 -6.49 -11.84
CA GLU A 146 7.79 -5.32 -12.66
C GLU A 146 8.47 -5.47 -14.04
N PRO A 147 7.71 -5.48 -15.16
CA PRO A 147 8.26 -5.68 -16.51
C PRO A 147 8.89 -4.39 -17.06
N ASP A 148 9.76 -4.48 -18.06
CA ASP A 148 10.27 -3.32 -18.81
C ASP A 148 9.44 -3.08 -20.09
N ASP A 149 8.24 -2.54 -19.91
CA ASP A 149 7.17 -2.39 -20.92
C ASP A 149 6.80 -0.93 -21.24
N MET A 150 7.66 0.02 -20.87
CA MET A 150 7.42 1.46 -21.04
C MET A 150 8.71 2.21 -21.37
N THR A 151 8.58 3.31 -22.12
CA THR A 151 9.70 4.13 -22.60
C THR A 151 9.94 5.34 -21.71
N ILE A 152 11.21 5.71 -21.52
CA ILE A 152 11.61 6.89 -20.73
C ILE A 152 11.38 8.18 -21.52
N HIS A 153 10.71 9.13 -20.88
CA HIS A 153 10.57 10.52 -21.32
C HIS A 153 11.19 11.47 -20.28
N LEU A 154 11.89 12.50 -20.74
CA LEU A 154 12.44 13.57 -19.89
C LEU A 154 11.42 14.72 -19.79
N LEU A 155 11.22 15.24 -18.60
CA LEU A 155 10.31 16.35 -18.28
C LEU A 155 11.12 17.60 -17.87
N PRO A 156 11.41 18.53 -18.80
CA PRO A 156 12.32 19.65 -18.55
C PRO A 156 11.96 20.61 -17.40
N CYS A 157 10.69 20.74 -17.03
CA CYS A 157 10.23 21.72 -16.03
C CYS A 157 10.69 21.39 -14.62
N CYS A 158 10.86 20.10 -14.33
CA CYS A 158 11.27 19.58 -13.02
C CYS A 158 12.52 18.70 -13.13
N GLU A 159 13.12 18.62 -14.33
CA GLU A 159 14.29 17.79 -14.62
C GLU A 159 14.11 16.31 -14.21
N THR A 160 12.89 15.79 -14.37
CA THR A 160 12.54 14.42 -13.97
C THR A 160 12.34 13.49 -15.14
N ARG A 161 12.54 12.20 -14.91
CA ARG A 161 12.22 11.16 -15.88
C ARG A 161 10.92 10.47 -15.50
N ILE A 162 10.20 10.03 -16.51
CA ILE A 162 8.96 9.26 -16.36
C ILE A 162 8.92 8.18 -17.42
N LYS A 163 8.34 7.03 -17.11
CA LYS A 163 8.06 5.99 -18.11
C LYS A 163 6.58 5.99 -18.48
N LEU A 164 6.30 6.02 -19.78
CA LEU A 164 4.96 6.00 -20.36
C LEU A 164 4.83 4.85 -21.37
N GLU A 165 3.60 4.55 -21.78
CA GLU A 165 3.30 3.60 -22.85
C GLU A 165 4.08 3.95 -24.14
N ASP A 166 4.68 2.95 -24.78
CA ASP A 166 5.61 3.11 -25.92
C ASP A 166 5.01 3.85 -27.13
N ASP A 167 3.69 3.82 -27.29
CA ASP A 167 2.94 4.45 -28.38
C ASP A 167 2.31 5.80 -27.98
N TRP A 168 2.64 6.35 -26.81
CA TRP A 168 2.09 7.62 -26.36
C TRP A 168 2.66 8.81 -27.15
N SER A 169 1.84 9.34 -28.06
CA SER A 169 2.19 10.49 -28.92
C SER A 169 1.36 11.75 -28.64
N GLN A 170 0.64 11.80 -27.52
CA GLN A 170 -0.22 12.94 -27.17
C GLN A 170 0.48 13.88 -26.18
N THR A 171 -0.27 14.83 -25.62
CA THR A 171 0.23 15.72 -24.57
C THR A 171 0.73 14.91 -23.36
N ILE A 172 1.88 15.30 -22.84
CA ILE A 172 2.47 14.74 -21.62
C ILE A 172 2.43 15.83 -20.54
N HIS A 173 1.85 15.53 -19.38
CA HIS A 173 1.88 16.40 -18.22
C HIS A 173 3.01 16.00 -17.27
N CYS A 174 3.74 16.95 -16.72
CA CYS A 174 4.73 16.66 -15.69
C CYS A 174 4.04 16.16 -14.42
N PHE A 175 4.42 14.98 -13.93
CA PHE A 175 3.80 14.39 -12.74
C PHE A 175 4.03 15.19 -11.43
N GLN A 176 4.99 16.11 -11.42
CA GLN A 176 5.32 16.93 -10.25
C GLN A 176 4.71 18.34 -10.24
N CYS A 177 4.43 18.94 -11.41
CA CYS A 177 3.93 20.32 -11.47
C CYS A 177 2.81 20.56 -12.49
N GLY A 178 2.42 19.53 -13.25
CA GLY A 178 1.33 19.60 -14.23
C GLY A 178 1.65 20.29 -15.55
N PHE A 179 2.85 20.87 -15.72
CA PHE A 179 3.25 21.53 -16.98
C PHE A 179 3.14 20.55 -18.15
N SER A 180 2.54 21.00 -19.25
CA SER A 180 2.26 20.15 -20.40
C SER A 180 3.26 20.36 -21.54
N TYR A 181 3.65 19.24 -22.14
CA TYR A 181 4.46 19.16 -23.35
C TYR A 181 3.60 18.58 -24.46
N THR A 182 3.76 19.10 -25.68
CA THR A 182 3.29 18.38 -26.86
C THR A 182 4.45 17.51 -27.32
N SER A 183 4.22 16.20 -27.38
CA SER A 183 5.23 15.23 -27.85
C SER A 183 5.59 15.44 -29.32
#